data_AF-A0A512PMV6-F1
#
_entry.id   AF-A0A512PMV6-F1
#
_cell.length_a   1.000
_cell.length_b   1.000
_cell.length_c   1.000
_cell.angle_alpha   90.00
_cell.angle_beta   90.00
_cell.angle_gamma   90.00
#
_symmetry.space_group_name_H-M   'P 1'
#
loop_
_entity.id
_entity.type
_entity.pdbx_description
1 polymer ?
#
loop_
_entity_poly.entity_id
_entity_poly.type
_entity_poly.pdbx_seq_one_letter_code
_entity_poly.pdbx_strand_id
1 'polypeptide(L)'
;MLLIGFSMLCIYVMREWGYPLPKFRINTTVNYGWLLLLVVVALLELGLSAGSWHVIFTKFELQVASGSIGYILATVIGICLKEEFIFRYLMLFPLFDRRKAFNHSQIILGVLVSSLLFGLWHVQNIPYQGLAATSLQVVSGFTAGVIWSTICLYTGTIWIAVILHCLLDLVGFPEVSSVYAQGVSPFLIQFTVVVGILEIMVSTFLLVNRNQLGAFEETVKYLDS
;
A
#
# COMPACT_ATOMS: atom_id res chain seq x y z
N MET A 1 2.26 -22.15 6.26
CA MET A 1 1.38 -22.50 7.41
C MET A 1 1.16 -21.31 8.35
N LEU A 2 2.21 -20.55 8.73
CA LEU A 2 2.10 -19.33 9.56
C LEU A 2 1.24 -18.21 8.93
N LEU A 3 1.29 -18.06 7.61
CA LEU A 3 0.66 -16.93 6.94
C LEU A 3 -0.86 -17.02 6.82
N ILE A 4 -1.35 -18.22 6.49
CA ILE A 4 -2.79 -18.54 6.50
C ILE A 4 -3.32 -18.36 7.93
N GLY A 5 -2.58 -18.80 8.95
CA GLY A 5 -2.93 -18.60 10.35
C GLY A 5 -3.08 -17.12 10.73
N PHE A 6 -2.18 -16.27 10.24
CA PHE A 6 -2.23 -14.83 10.52
C PHE A 6 -3.43 -14.14 9.88
N SER A 7 -3.65 -14.31 8.57
CA SER A 7 -4.81 -13.72 7.90
C SER A 7 -6.13 -14.23 8.47
N MET A 8 -6.20 -15.51 8.86
CA MET A 8 -7.36 -16.08 9.56
C MET A 8 -7.57 -15.47 10.95
N LEU A 9 -6.49 -15.16 11.69
CA LEU A 9 -6.58 -14.45 12.96
C LEU A 9 -7.11 -13.02 12.78
N CYS A 10 -6.61 -12.28 11.79
CA CYS A 10 -7.15 -10.95 11.47
C CYS A 10 -8.64 -11.01 11.10
N ILE A 11 -9.04 -12.00 10.31
CA ILE A 11 -10.46 -12.25 9.97
C ILE A 11 -11.27 -12.54 11.22
N TYR A 12 -10.77 -13.40 12.11
CA TYR A 12 -11.45 -13.74 13.36
C TYR A 12 -11.65 -12.49 14.23
N VAL A 13 -10.59 -11.73 14.52
CA VAL A 13 -10.66 -10.51 15.33
C VAL A 13 -11.64 -9.50 14.74
N MET A 14 -11.58 -9.26 13.43
CA MET A 14 -12.48 -8.32 12.77
C MET A 14 -13.94 -8.76 12.82
N ARG A 15 -14.21 -10.07 12.73
CA ARG A 15 -15.56 -10.60 12.92
C ARG A 15 -16.07 -10.44 14.34
N GLU A 16 -15.23 -10.68 15.35
CA GLU A 16 -15.58 -10.43 16.76
C GLU A 16 -15.85 -8.95 17.02
N TRP A 17 -15.20 -8.05 16.28
CA TRP A 17 -15.48 -6.60 16.30
C TRP A 17 -16.68 -6.20 15.44
N GLY A 18 -17.34 -7.15 14.78
CA GLY A 18 -18.52 -6.92 13.94
C GLY A 18 -18.22 -6.22 12.63
N TYR A 19 -17.03 -6.41 12.05
CA TYR A 19 -16.70 -5.95 10.69
C TYR A 19 -16.89 -7.07 9.66
N PRO A 20 -17.31 -6.74 8.43
CA PRO A 20 -17.44 -7.72 7.36
C PRO A 20 -16.07 -8.14 6.82
N LEU A 21 -16.04 -9.27 6.11
CA LEU A 21 -14.84 -9.74 5.40
C LEU A 21 -14.40 -8.74 4.32
N PRO A 22 -13.13 -8.72 3.89
CA PRO A 22 -12.73 -7.91 2.75
C PRO A 22 -13.48 -8.30 1.47
N LYS A 23 -14.33 -7.42 0.94
CA LYS A 23 -15.08 -7.67 -0.30
C LYS A 23 -14.17 -7.72 -1.52
N PHE A 24 -14.49 -8.58 -2.49
CA PHE A 24 -13.79 -8.66 -3.79
C PHE A 24 -14.32 -7.67 -4.82
N ARG A 25 -15.52 -7.14 -4.63
CA ARG A 25 -16.13 -6.16 -5.53
C ARG A 25 -15.71 -4.75 -5.14
N ILE A 26 -15.48 -3.90 -6.12
CA ILE A 26 -15.25 -2.47 -5.90
C ILE A 26 -16.58 -1.72 -5.75
N ASN A 27 -16.52 -0.54 -5.13
CA ASN A 27 -17.64 0.37 -4.99
C ASN A 27 -18.25 0.75 -6.35
N THR A 28 -19.58 0.86 -6.39
CA THR A 28 -20.33 1.19 -7.61
C THR A 28 -20.16 2.65 -8.05
N THR A 29 -19.77 3.51 -7.12
CA THR A 29 -19.59 4.96 -7.31
C THR A 29 -18.17 5.36 -7.72
N VAL A 30 -17.28 4.38 -7.93
CA VAL A 30 -15.91 4.58 -8.40
C VAL A 30 -15.90 5.18 -9.81
N ASN A 31 -15.15 6.27 -9.97
CA ASN A 31 -14.74 6.77 -11.27
C ASN A 31 -13.45 6.06 -11.72
N TYR A 32 -13.54 5.30 -12.80
CA TYR A 32 -12.41 4.51 -13.31
C TYR A 32 -11.22 5.35 -13.80
N GLY A 33 -11.43 6.62 -14.18
CA GLY A 33 -10.33 7.52 -14.53
C GLY A 33 -9.47 7.88 -13.31
N TRP A 34 -10.11 8.17 -12.17
CA TRP A 34 -9.42 8.39 -10.90
C TRP A 34 -8.73 7.12 -10.40
N LEU A 35 -9.41 5.97 -10.51
CA LEU A 35 -8.80 4.69 -10.14
C LEU A 35 -7.57 4.38 -11.01
N LEU A 36 -7.67 4.58 -12.32
CA LEU A 36 -6.55 4.39 -13.24
C LEU A 36 -5.38 5.30 -12.88
N LEU A 37 -5.66 6.59 -12.60
CA LEU A 37 -4.62 7.54 -12.20
C LEU A 37 -3.90 7.09 -10.92
N LEU A 38 -4.64 6.67 -9.90
CA LEU A 38 -4.06 6.14 -8.66
C LEU A 38 -3.19 4.91 -8.92
N VAL A 39 -3.71 3.95 -9.69
CA VAL A 39 -2.98 2.70 -10.00
C VAL A 39 -1.71 2.98 -10.79
N VAL A 40 -1.77 3.86 -11.81
CA VAL A 40 -0.59 4.23 -12.60
C VAL A 40 0.47 4.90 -11.73
N VAL A 41 0.08 5.80 -10.83
CA VAL A 41 1.02 6.46 -9.92
C VAL A 41 1.64 5.47 -8.94
N ALA A 42 0.85 4.55 -8.36
CA ALA A 42 1.38 3.50 -7.49
C ALA A 42 2.36 2.56 -8.23
N LEU A 43 2.11 2.27 -9.50
CA LEU A 43 3.00 1.43 -10.32
C LEU A 43 4.32 2.12 -10.69
N LEU A 44 4.47 3.43 -10.47
CA LEU A 44 5.77 4.10 -10.67
C LEU A 44 6.85 3.53 -9.74
N GLU A 45 6.47 3.00 -8.57
CA GLU A 45 7.41 2.38 -7.63
C GLU A 45 8.21 1.21 -8.25
N LEU A 46 7.69 0.56 -9.30
CA LEU A 46 8.43 -0.48 -10.03
C LEU A 46 9.76 0.02 -10.60
N GLY A 47 9.87 1.33 -10.84
CA GLY A 47 11.10 1.98 -11.31
C GLY A 47 12.20 2.11 -10.25
N LEU A 48 11.93 1.80 -8.97
CA LEU A 48 12.94 1.81 -7.90
C LEU A 48 14.14 0.90 -8.24
N SER A 49 13.89 -0.19 -8.98
CA SER A 49 14.90 -1.15 -9.42
C SER A 49 15.85 -0.66 -10.52
N ALA A 50 15.57 0.49 -11.16
CA ALA A 50 16.30 0.91 -12.36
C ALA A 50 17.75 1.41 -12.11
N GLY A 51 18.08 1.78 -10.87
CA GLY A 51 19.40 2.26 -10.47
C GLY A 51 19.83 3.63 -11.04
N SER A 52 19.20 4.15 -12.09
CA SER A 52 19.44 5.50 -12.63
C SER A 52 18.29 6.02 -13.51
N TRP A 53 18.19 7.35 -13.63
CA TRP A 53 17.27 8.01 -14.57
C TRP A 53 17.51 7.63 -16.03
N HIS A 54 18.77 7.46 -16.43
CA HIS A 54 19.10 7.07 -17.80
C HIS A 54 18.52 5.70 -18.13
N VAL A 55 18.61 4.72 -17.22
CA VAL A 55 18.02 3.38 -17.42
C VAL A 55 16.51 3.47 -17.55
N ILE A 56 15.82 4.22 -16.68
CA ILE A 56 14.36 4.45 -16.74
C ILE A 56 13.90 4.87 -18.14
N PHE A 57 14.60 5.81 -18.78
CA PHE A 57 14.15 6.43 -20.03
C PHE A 57 14.69 5.78 -21.30
N THR A 58 15.60 4.80 -21.21
CA THR A 58 16.26 4.24 -22.41
C THR A 58 16.17 2.72 -22.52
N LYS A 59 16.32 1.99 -21.42
CA LYS A 59 16.46 0.53 -21.43
C LYS A 59 15.93 -0.10 -20.14
N PHE A 60 14.81 0.41 -19.63
CA PHE A 60 14.23 -0.10 -18.41
C PHE A 60 13.73 -1.53 -18.63
N GLU A 61 14.25 -2.46 -17.84
CA GLU A 61 13.81 -3.84 -17.80
C GLU A 61 13.35 -4.16 -16.36
N LEU A 62 12.16 -4.73 -16.25
CA LEU A 62 11.60 -5.16 -14.98
C LEU A 62 12.43 -6.30 -14.41
N GLN A 63 13.05 -6.03 -13.27
CA GLN A 63 13.90 -6.96 -12.55
C GLN A 63 13.07 -7.78 -11.57
N VAL A 64 12.50 -8.87 -12.06
CA VAL A 64 11.68 -9.80 -11.27
C VAL A 64 12.56 -10.62 -10.33
N ALA A 65 12.11 -10.79 -9.09
CA ALA A 65 12.76 -11.62 -8.09
C ALA A 65 13.02 -13.04 -8.62
N SER A 66 14.22 -13.55 -8.38
CA SER A 66 14.61 -14.90 -8.77
C SER A 66 14.56 -15.86 -7.57
N GLY A 67 14.22 -17.12 -7.82
CA GLY A 67 14.10 -18.14 -6.77
C GLY A 67 13.10 -19.23 -7.12
N SER A 68 12.93 -20.20 -6.21
CA SER A 68 11.87 -21.20 -6.38
C SER A 68 10.50 -20.54 -6.28
N ILE A 69 9.51 -21.03 -7.04
CA ILE A 69 8.13 -20.56 -6.95
C ILE A 69 7.62 -20.63 -5.51
N GLY A 70 7.94 -21.72 -4.79
CA GLY A 70 7.56 -21.86 -3.37
C GLY A 70 8.15 -20.77 -2.48
N TYR A 71 9.39 -20.35 -2.73
CA TYR A 71 10.03 -19.24 -2.01
C TYR A 71 9.36 -17.91 -2.33
N ILE A 72 9.16 -17.57 -3.61
CA ILE A 72 8.50 -16.33 -4.04
C ILE A 72 7.07 -16.23 -3.48
N LEU A 73 6.30 -17.32 -3.53
CA LEU A 73 4.96 -17.37 -2.94
C LEU A 73 4.99 -17.15 -1.43
N ALA A 74 5.95 -17.77 -0.73
CA ALA A 74 6.05 -17.66 0.73
C ALA A 74 6.51 -16.26 1.19
N THR A 75 7.38 -15.59 0.44
CA THR A 75 7.94 -14.29 0.79
C THR A 75 7.08 -13.15 0.25
N VAL A 76 6.94 -13.01 -1.08
CA VAL A 76 6.24 -11.88 -1.71
C VAL A 76 4.76 -11.90 -1.35
N ILE A 77 4.04 -12.96 -1.73
CA ILE A 77 2.59 -13.05 -1.43
C ILE A 77 2.36 -13.07 0.08
N GLY A 78 3.30 -13.69 0.80
CA GLY A 78 3.27 -13.75 2.23
C GLY A 78 3.29 -12.39 2.94
N ILE A 79 4.29 -11.59 2.58
CA ILE A 79 4.53 -10.28 3.20
C ILE A 79 3.41 -9.32 2.80
N CYS A 80 3.07 -9.21 1.51
CA CYS A 80 2.03 -8.28 1.06
C CYS A 80 0.67 -8.60 1.72
N LEU A 81 0.26 -9.88 1.83
CA LEU A 81 -0.98 -10.24 2.53
C LEU A 81 -0.91 -9.89 4.02
N LYS A 82 0.17 -10.23 4.71
CA LYS A 82 0.32 -9.93 6.13
C LYS A 82 0.20 -8.43 6.38
N GLU A 83 0.91 -7.62 5.61
CA GLU A 83 0.99 -6.18 5.82
C GLU A 83 -0.34 -5.49 5.45
N GLU A 84 -0.95 -5.82 4.31
CA GLU A 84 -2.25 -5.23 3.96
C GLU A 84 -3.38 -5.64 4.94
N PHE A 85 -3.37 -6.88 5.44
CA PHE A 85 -4.33 -7.29 6.47
C PHE A 85 -4.12 -6.54 7.80
N ILE A 86 -2.88 -6.23 8.18
CA ILE A 86 -2.61 -5.41 9.38
C ILE A 86 -3.08 -3.98 9.15
N PHE A 87 -2.52 -3.31 8.16
CA PHE A 87 -2.62 -1.86 8.07
C PHE A 87 -3.95 -1.40 7.46
N ARG A 88 -4.54 -2.17 6.54
CA ARG A 88 -5.75 -1.76 5.81
C ARG A 88 -6.99 -2.42 6.38
N TYR A 89 -6.93 -3.71 6.67
CA TYR A 89 -8.08 -4.41 7.25
C TYR A 89 -8.18 -4.19 8.76
N LEU A 90 -7.15 -4.54 9.54
CA LEU A 90 -7.22 -4.51 11.01
C LEU A 90 -7.05 -3.10 11.62
N MET A 91 -6.28 -2.22 10.98
CA MET A 91 -6.03 -0.85 11.49
C MET A 91 -6.90 0.21 10.82
N LEU A 92 -6.86 0.34 9.49
CA LEU A 92 -7.55 1.44 8.80
C LEU A 92 -9.07 1.36 8.93
N PHE A 93 -9.70 0.22 8.64
CA PHE A 93 -11.16 0.11 8.67
C PHE A 93 -11.76 0.40 10.06
N PRO A 94 -11.15 -0.04 11.18
CA PRO A 94 -11.67 0.30 12.49
C PRO A 94 -11.51 1.77 12.94
N LEU A 95 -10.77 2.61 12.22
CA LEU A 95 -10.65 4.03 12.54
C LEU A 95 -11.91 4.84 12.19
N PHE A 96 -12.87 4.25 11.47
CA PHE A 96 -14.11 4.92 11.10
C PHE A 96 -15.20 4.63 12.14
N ASP A 97 -15.80 5.70 12.68
CA ASP A 97 -16.88 5.57 13.66
C ASP A 97 -18.18 5.17 12.97
N ARG A 98 -18.44 3.86 12.98
CA ARG A 98 -19.61 3.19 12.42
C ARG A 98 -20.98 3.65 12.94
N ARG A 99 -21.00 4.45 14.01
CA ARG A 99 -22.23 4.94 14.64
C ARG A 99 -22.53 6.40 14.32
N LYS A 100 -21.67 7.06 13.55
CA LYS A 100 -21.80 8.48 13.21
C LYS A 100 -21.96 8.66 11.71
N ALA A 101 -22.59 9.77 11.33
CA ALA A 101 -22.66 10.18 9.94
C ALA A 101 -21.26 10.29 9.33
N PHE A 102 -21.17 10.04 8.03
CA PHE A 102 -19.93 10.14 7.26
C PHE A 102 -19.16 11.42 7.61
N ASN A 103 -17.89 11.26 7.97
CA ASN A 103 -17.01 12.35 8.32
C ASN A 103 -15.76 12.32 7.44
N HIS A 104 -15.69 13.27 6.51
CA HIS A 104 -14.58 13.39 5.58
C HIS A 104 -13.21 13.54 6.27
N SER A 105 -13.14 14.25 7.40
CA SER A 105 -11.90 14.39 8.15
C SER A 105 -11.44 13.08 8.78
N GLN A 106 -12.36 12.17 9.12
CA GLN A 106 -11.97 10.83 9.59
C GLN A 106 -11.34 10.00 8.48
N ILE A 107 -11.79 10.14 7.23
CA ILE A 107 -11.17 9.49 6.06
C ILE A 107 -9.71 9.93 5.93
N ILE A 108 -9.47 11.25 5.93
CA ILE A 108 -8.11 11.80 5.83
C ILE A 108 -7.24 11.34 7.01
N LEU A 109 -7.76 11.42 8.24
CA LEU A 109 -7.02 10.98 9.43
C LEU A 109 -6.70 9.48 9.38
N GLY A 110 -7.66 8.65 8.97
CA GLY A 110 -7.48 7.21 8.82
C GLY A 110 -6.37 6.88 7.83
N VAL A 111 -6.37 7.53 6.66
CA VAL A 111 -5.30 7.41 5.66
C VAL A 111 -3.95 7.77 6.28
N LEU A 112 -3.84 8.93 6.95
CA LEU A 112 -2.57 9.38 7.52
C LEU A 112 -2.05 8.44 8.63
N VAL A 113 -2.93 7.98 9.53
CA VAL A 113 -2.55 7.09 10.64
C VAL A 113 -2.11 5.73 10.12
N SER A 114 -2.90 5.10 9.25
CA SER A 114 -2.55 3.80 8.67
C SER A 114 -1.23 3.87 7.91
N SER A 115 -1.04 4.92 7.10
CA SER A 115 0.18 5.12 6.30
C SER A 115 1.41 5.39 7.16
N LEU A 116 1.28 6.16 8.24
CA LEU A 116 2.37 6.41 9.19
C LEU A 116 2.81 5.13 9.87
N LEU A 117 1.85 4.32 10.34
CA LEU A 117 2.15 3.03 10.97
C LEU A 117 2.79 2.06 9.97
N PHE A 118 2.34 2.06 8.72
CA PHE A 118 2.91 1.25 7.65
C PHE A 118 4.36 1.65 7.34
N GLY A 119 4.66 2.95 7.19
CA GLY A 119 6.04 3.41 7.03
C GLY A 119 6.93 3.04 8.22
N LEU A 120 6.46 3.29 9.45
CA LEU A 120 7.20 2.98 10.69
C LEU A 120 7.42 1.48 10.91
N TRP A 121 6.59 0.62 10.33
CA TRP A 121 6.78 -0.83 10.37
C TRP A 121 8.14 -1.26 9.84
N HIS A 122 8.73 -0.50 8.93
CA HIS A 122 10.02 -0.81 8.32
C HIS A 122 11.23 -0.44 9.19
N VAL A 123 11.04 0.24 10.34
CA VAL A 123 12.13 0.51 11.31
C VAL A 123 12.81 -0.78 11.78
N GLN A 124 12.08 -1.90 11.81
CA GLN A 124 12.66 -3.22 12.13
C GLN A 124 13.74 -3.69 11.14
N ASN A 125 13.88 -3.02 9.99
CA ASN A 125 14.87 -3.37 8.97
C ASN A 125 16.26 -2.75 9.23
N ILE A 126 16.40 -1.84 10.22
CA ILE A 126 17.69 -1.19 10.56
C ILE A 126 18.85 -2.21 10.70
N PRO A 127 18.70 -3.36 11.38
CA PRO A 127 19.80 -4.32 11.52
C PRO A 127 20.26 -4.96 10.20
N TYR A 128 19.42 -4.95 9.16
CA TYR A 128 19.70 -5.63 7.89
C TYR A 128 20.19 -4.69 6.79
N GLN A 129 19.78 -3.43 6.78
CA GLN A 129 20.13 -2.46 5.72
C GLN A 129 20.70 -1.13 6.23
N GLY A 130 20.79 -0.95 7.55
CA GLY A 130 21.30 0.27 8.17
C GLY A 130 20.28 1.42 8.24
N LEU A 131 20.62 2.46 9.01
CA LEU A 131 19.72 3.56 9.34
C LEU A 131 19.29 4.37 8.10
N ALA A 132 20.24 4.78 7.26
CA ALA A 132 19.96 5.64 6.12
C ALA A 132 19.01 5.00 5.10
N ALA A 133 19.27 3.75 4.72
CA ALA A 133 18.39 2.99 3.82
C ALA A 133 17.02 2.76 4.45
N THR A 134 16.96 2.46 5.74
CA THR A 134 15.69 2.27 6.45
C THR A 134 14.88 3.56 6.56
N SER A 135 15.52 4.70 6.81
CA SER A 135 14.83 5.99 6.81
C SER A 135 14.19 6.30 5.45
N LEU A 136 14.87 5.98 4.36
CA LEU A 136 14.31 6.15 3.02
C LEU A 136 13.16 5.16 2.75
N GLN A 137 13.30 3.91 3.20
CA GLN A 137 12.22 2.92 3.14
C GLN A 137 11.00 3.34 3.98
N VAL A 138 11.18 3.94 5.16
CA VAL A 138 10.09 4.47 5.99
C VAL A 138 9.35 5.59 5.25
N VAL A 139 10.08 6.48 4.57
CA VAL A 139 9.48 7.54 3.74
C VAL A 139 8.69 6.94 2.58
N SER A 140 9.29 6.01 1.83
CA SER A 140 8.61 5.32 0.72
C SER A 140 7.38 4.56 1.20
N GLY A 141 7.49 3.80 2.29
CA GLY A 141 6.38 3.06 2.88
C GLY A 141 5.27 4.00 3.33
N PHE A 142 5.60 5.17 3.89
CA PHE A 142 4.58 6.17 4.21
C PHE A 142 3.83 6.67 2.98
N THR A 143 4.52 7.05 1.89
CA THR A 143 3.86 7.61 0.70
C THR A 143 3.07 6.56 -0.08
N ALA A 144 3.64 5.35 -0.24
CA ALA A 144 2.93 4.18 -0.75
C ALA A 144 1.70 3.86 0.11
N GLY A 145 1.87 3.99 1.43
CA GLY A 145 0.82 3.90 2.43
C GLY A 145 -0.38 4.79 2.14
N VAL A 146 -0.12 6.05 1.80
CA VAL A 146 -1.15 7.06 1.52
C VAL A 146 -1.96 6.66 0.29
N ILE A 147 -1.29 6.27 -0.80
CA ILE A 147 -1.98 5.90 -2.04
C ILE A 147 -2.74 4.59 -1.92
N TRP A 148 -2.17 3.57 -1.28
CA TRP A 148 -2.86 2.29 -1.07
C TRP A 148 -4.05 2.42 -0.11
N SER A 149 -3.92 3.20 0.96
CA SER A 149 -5.06 3.49 1.85
C SER A 149 -6.17 4.24 1.09
N THR A 150 -5.79 5.20 0.24
CA THR A 150 -6.74 5.93 -0.61
C THR A 150 -7.46 4.98 -1.57
N ILE A 151 -6.72 4.11 -2.28
CA ILE A 151 -7.30 3.09 -3.17
C ILE A 151 -8.25 2.17 -2.39
N CYS A 152 -7.84 1.68 -1.22
CA CYS A 152 -8.66 0.80 -0.39
C CYS A 152 -9.99 1.44 0.00
N LEU A 153 -9.98 2.70 0.43
CA LEU A 153 -11.21 3.39 0.83
C LEU A 153 -12.05 3.83 -0.37
N TYR A 154 -11.41 4.22 -1.47
CA TYR A 154 -12.11 4.63 -2.68
C TYR A 154 -12.82 3.45 -3.36
N THR A 155 -12.18 2.30 -3.39
CA THR A 155 -12.72 1.08 -4.02
C THR A 155 -13.49 0.19 -3.04
N GLY A 156 -13.31 0.39 -1.74
CA GLY A 156 -13.92 -0.42 -0.69
C GLY A 156 -13.33 -1.83 -0.58
N THR A 157 -12.16 -2.07 -1.18
CA THR A 157 -11.50 -3.38 -1.14
C THR A 157 -10.00 -3.25 -0.89
N ILE A 158 -9.45 -4.16 -0.10
CA ILE A 158 -8.00 -4.23 0.13
C ILE A 158 -7.26 -4.93 -1.02
N TRP A 159 -7.97 -5.68 -1.87
CA TRP A 159 -7.33 -6.60 -2.82
C TRP A 159 -6.53 -5.89 -3.91
N ILE A 160 -6.90 -4.65 -4.27
CA ILE A 160 -6.11 -3.86 -5.22
C ILE A 160 -4.78 -3.45 -4.59
N ALA A 161 -4.78 -3.00 -3.33
CA ALA A 161 -3.54 -2.69 -2.61
C ALA A 161 -2.68 -3.95 -2.42
N VAL A 162 -3.28 -5.09 -2.09
CA VAL A 162 -2.57 -6.38 -2.04
C VAL A 162 -1.87 -6.65 -3.36
N ILE A 163 -2.57 -6.60 -4.49
CA ILE A 163 -1.97 -6.87 -5.82
C ILE A 163 -0.82 -5.89 -6.11
N LEU A 164 -1.01 -4.60 -5.88
CA LEU A 164 0.02 -3.58 -6.13
C LEU A 164 1.26 -3.80 -5.24
N HIS A 165 1.07 -4.06 -3.96
CA HIS A 165 2.15 -4.35 -3.02
C HIS A 165 2.90 -5.62 -3.44
N CYS A 166 2.19 -6.72 -3.77
CA CYS A 166 2.88 -7.94 -4.22
C CYS A 166 3.64 -7.71 -5.54
N LEU A 167 3.15 -6.87 -6.46
CA LEU A 167 3.87 -6.51 -7.69
C LEU A 167 5.15 -5.73 -7.39
N LEU A 168 5.11 -4.82 -6.42
CA LEU A 168 6.28 -4.05 -6.00
C LEU A 168 7.33 -4.95 -5.34
N ASP A 169 6.91 -5.80 -4.40
CA ASP A 169 7.79 -6.77 -3.72
C ASP A 169 8.37 -7.81 -4.69
N LEU A 170 7.67 -8.09 -5.78
CA LEU A 170 8.15 -8.97 -6.84
C LEU A 170 9.32 -8.35 -7.63
N VAL A 171 9.52 -7.02 -7.60
CA VAL A 171 10.56 -6.31 -8.37
C VAL A 171 11.82 -6.02 -7.52
N GLY A 172 12.13 -6.90 -6.56
CA GLY A 172 13.36 -6.91 -5.77
C GLY A 172 14.45 -7.75 -6.43
N PHE A 173 15.56 -7.12 -6.83
CA PHE A 173 16.65 -7.77 -7.56
C PHE A 173 17.74 -8.33 -6.61
N PRO A 174 18.50 -9.37 -7.03
CA PRO A 174 18.10 -10.61 -7.68
C PRO A 174 17.58 -11.67 -6.67
N GLU A 175 17.68 -11.38 -5.38
CA GLU A 175 17.07 -12.12 -4.27
C GLU A 175 15.83 -11.35 -3.79
N VAL A 176 14.90 -12.00 -3.08
CA VAL A 176 13.75 -11.32 -2.44
C VAL A 176 14.27 -10.50 -1.26
N SER A 177 14.96 -9.42 -1.61
CA SER A 177 15.60 -8.45 -0.75
C SER A 177 15.07 -7.08 -1.14
N SER A 178 14.93 -6.21 -0.15
CA SER A 178 14.49 -4.84 -0.34
C SER A 178 15.44 -4.10 -1.29
N VAL A 179 14.92 -3.31 -2.23
CA VAL A 179 15.74 -2.42 -3.09
C VAL A 179 16.62 -1.49 -2.23
N TYR A 180 16.16 -1.14 -1.02
CA TYR A 180 16.90 -0.33 -0.06
C TYR A 180 18.11 -1.05 0.55
N ALA A 181 18.16 -2.38 0.54
CA ALA A 181 19.29 -3.16 1.04
C ALA A 181 20.55 -3.02 0.17
N GLN A 182 20.43 -2.51 -1.06
CA GLN A 182 21.56 -2.29 -1.98
C GLN A 182 22.33 -1.00 -1.69
N GLY A 183 21.92 -0.24 -0.67
CA GLY A 183 22.53 1.02 -0.27
C GLY A 183 21.82 2.26 -0.83
N VAL A 184 22.14 3.42 -0.26
CA VAL A 184 21.50 4.69 -0.60
C VAL A 184 22.25 5.38 -1.72
N SER A 185 21.63 5.46 -2.90
CA SER A 185 22.18 6.20 -4.06
C SER A 185 21.44 7.54 -4.28
N PRO A 186 22.05 8.51 -4.99
CA PRO A 186 21.36 9.73 -5.37
C PRO A 186 20.09 9.47 -6.18
N PHE A 187 20.12 8.47 -7.07
CA PHE A 187 18.95 8.06 -7.85
C PHE A 187 17.83 7.58 -6.93
N LEU A 188 18.13 6.68 -5.99
CA LEU A 188 17.14 6.11 -5.08
C LEU A 188 16.46 7.22 -4.27
N ILE A 189 17.22 8.16 -3.71
CA ILE A 189 16.67 9.32 -2.98
C ILE A 189 15.76 10.14 -3.88
N GLN A 190 16.24 10.54 -5.06
CA GLN A 190 15.47 11.41 -5.97
C GLN A 190 14.19 10.72 -6.44
N PHE A 191 14.27 9.44 -6.80
CA PHE A 191 13.15 8.66 -7.29
C PHE A 191 12.09 8.47 -6.19
N THR A 192 12.48 8.04 -4.99
CA THR A 192 11.57 7.90 -3.85
C THR A 192 10.87 9.22 -3.53
N VAL A 193 11.59 10.36 -3.55
CA VAL A 193 10.99 11.67 -3.28
C VAL A 193 10.00 12.08 -4.39
N VAL A 194 10.37 11.92 -5.66
CA VAL A 194 9.50 12.29 -6.79
C VAL A 194 8.23 11.45 -6.80
N VAL A 195 8.36 10.12 -6.69
CA VAL A 195 7.20 9.22 -6.66
C VAL A 195 6.35 9.47 -5.42
N GLY A 196 6.95 9.63 -4.25
CA GLY A 196 6.21 9.92 -3.02
C GLY A 196 5.44 11.25 -3.05
N ILE A 197 5.97 12.28 -3.71
CA ILE A 197 5.23 13.53 -3.95
C ILE A 197 4.02 13.29 -4.86
N LEU A 198 4.18 12.52 -5.94
CA LEU A 198 3.09 12.20 -6.87
C LEU A 198 1.97 11.41 -6.17
N GLU A 199 2.34 10.44 -5.34
CA GLU A 199 1.41 9.63 -4.55
C GLU A 199 0.58 10.50 -3.60
N ILE A 200 1.25 11.31 -2.77
CA ILE A 200 0.58 12.24 -1.84
C ILE A 200 -0.32 13.21 -2.62
N MET A 201 0.17 13.76 -3.74
CA MET A 201 -0.55 14.76 -4.52
C MET A 201 -1.84 14.18 -5.12
N VAL A 202 -1.76 13.04 -5.81
CA VAL A 202 -2.93 12.41 -6.44
C VAL A 202 -3.92 11.92 -5.39
N SER A 203 -3.44 11.31 -4.30
CA SER A 203 -4.30 10.92 -3.18
C SER A 203 -5.01 12.12 -2.57
N THR A 204 -4.28 13.22 -2.32
CA THR A 204 -4.87 14.43 -1.75
C THR A 204 -5.93 15.02 -2.68
N PHE A 205 -5.63 15.14 -3.98
CA PHE A 205 -6.59 15.64 -4.95
C PHE A 205 -7.87 14.81 -5.01
N LEU A 206 -7.76 13.48 -4.98
CA LEU A 206 -8.94 12.62 -4.92
C LEU A 206 -9.69 12.77 -3.59
N LEU A 207 -8.96 12.75 -2.47
CA LEU A 207 -9.55 12.85 -1.14
C LEU A 207 -10.33 14.14 -0.97
N VAL A 208 -9.85 15.29 -1.46
CA VAL A 208 -10.57 16.57 -1.35
C VAL A 208 -11.64 16.78 -2.43
N ASN A 209 -11.75 15.88 -3.42
CA ASN A 209 -12.70 16.01 -4.51
C ASN A 209 -14.12 15.63 -4.05
N ARG A 210 -14.97 16.64 -3.84
CA ARG A 210 -16.36 16.45 -3.39
C ARG A 210 -17.20 15.56 -4.29
N ASN A 211 -16.91 15.55 -5.60
CA ASN A 211 -17.64 14.71 -6.55
C ASN A 211 -17.33 13.22 -6.40
N GLN A 212 -16.30 12.87 -5.62
CA GLN A 212 -15.83 11.50 -5.41
C GLN A 212 -16.17 10.96 -4.01
N LEU A 213 -16.80 11.77 -3.14
CA LEU A 213 -17.13 11.38 -1.77
C LEU A 213 -18.07 10.18 -1.69
N GLY A 214 -18.95 9.99 -2.68
CA GLY A 214 -19.88 8.85 -2.72
C GLY A 214 -19.18 7.48 -2.63
N ALA A 215 -17.98 7.35 -3.17
CA ALA A 215 -17.19 6.13 -3.09
C ALA A 215 -16.66 5.85 -1.68
N PHE A 216 -16.19 6.88 -0.99
CA PHE A 216 -15.76 6.77 0.41
C PHE A 216 -16.96 6.49 1.33
N GLU A 217 -18.10 7.13 1.08
CA GLU A 217 -19.35 6.86 1.81
C GLU A 217 -19.84 5.42 1.64
N GLU A 218 -19.75 4.86 0.42
CA GLU A 218 -20.12 3.48 0.14
C GLU A 218 -19.25 2.49 0.95
N THR A 219 -17.95 2.78 1.08
CA THR A 219 -17.05 2.00 1.93
C THR A 219 -17.45 2.07 3.39
N VAL A 220 -17.71 3.27 3.94
CA VAL A 220 -18.11 3.41 5.35
C VAL A 220 -19.42 2.66 5.62
N LYS A 221 -20.43 2.81 4.76
CA LYS A 221 -21.71 2.07 4.88
C LYS A 221 -21.52 0.55 4.83
N TYR A 222 -20.57 0.07 4.02
CA TYR A 222 -20.25 -1.35 3.98
C TYR A 222 -19.64 -1.84 5.29
N LEU A 223 -18.79 -1.05 5.94
CA LEU A 223 -18.18 -1.44 7.23
C LEU A 223 -19.20 -1.49 8.38
N ASP A 224 -20.38 -0.89 8.18
CA ASP A 224 -21.51 -0.90 9.13
C ASP A 224 -22.45 -2.12 8.97
N SER A 225 -22.29 -2.93 7.91
CA SER A 225 -23.15 -4.08 7.61
C SER A 225 -22.69 -5.38 8.25
#